data_AF-A0A4Q2CXQ9-F1
#
_entry.id   AF-A0A4Q2CXQ9-F1
#
_cell.length_a   1.000
_cell.length_b   1.000
_cell.length_c   1.000
_cell.angle_alpha   90.00
_cell.angle_beta   90.00
_cell.angle_gamma   90.00
#
_symmetry.space_group_name_H-M   'P 1'
#
loop_
_entity.id
_entity.type
_entity.pdbx_description
1 polymer ?
#
loop_
_entity_poly.entity_id
_entity_poly.type
_entity_poly.pdbx_seq_one_letter_code
_entity_poly.pdbx_strand_id
1 'polypeptide(L)'
;MPCSPRIGPDAPAGRLDVIRAQWDGKAGFEEALSRLSDGGDEIDDDDPDLVLTRQVWAVPPDQLNLDVLEGCRNADLTSTNAATGSSPQAPSPPGSITPEAASEHAGMRKKCKRQQGRKLRRSKQREKDAIAQKAEPFGQFAAYRHKPSTLTRYGKFERMASALSADALPRSSGQSWIGKRDPKRSKKEIETSVPHDVDTLVNVYGYQLVRYEPGVNKVVVDSNNVMIVGHFDRPHDPGWDRTMAEAGRAFAAARDVGMADGTFTLASSRHRRGRFLALPTGVSFGGGQQRPGNLYHQLHARRVLTQSILQNKAVQRIAGYQSSTFHMLAPKLFRFYGTEMGKLFRSQPELQHNFTNSIFPAVSFNCGPASISLPHHDYNNLSFGLCALTAFGSFDHTQGGHLALDELKLVFEFPSGTTFQIPSAAIKHSNTPIQDGEERYSMAQYAAGGLFRWVAYGNKTAAALQSTHAGRRLKGSVDMADGERWRDGLAMYSTTDSFLSDHGASPT
;
A
#
# COMPACT_ATOMS: atom_id res chain seq x y z
N MET A 1 18.94 -33.60 44.66
CA MET A 1 19.72 -34.02 43.46
C MET A 1 19.39 -35.47 43.16
N PRO A 2 19.44 -35.96 41.90
CA PRO A 2 19.82 -35.34 40.61
C PRO A 2 18.70 -35.57 39.54
N CYS A 3 18.71 -35.24 38.24
CA CYS A 3 19.51 -34.41 37.34
C CYS A 3 18.69 -34.26 36.03
N SER A 4 18.84 -33.12 35.34
CA SER A 4 18.37 -32.87 33.97
C SER A 4 19.02 -33.79 32.93
N PRO A 5 18.43 -33.94 31.73
CA PRO A 5 19.20 -34.12 30.50
C PRO A 5 19.48 -32.75 29.86
N ARG A 6 20.76 -32.45 29.66
CA ARG A 6 21.24 -31.40 28.76
C ARG A 6 21.08 -31.86 27.31
N ILE A 7 20.59 -30.99 26.44
CA ILE A 7 20.83 -31.08 24.99
C ILE A 7 21.56 -29.79 24.60
N GLY A 8 22.72 -29.97 23.96
CA GLY A 8 23.72 -28.94 23.73
C GLY A 8 23.39 -27.93 22.62
N PRO A 9 24.20 -26.86 22.51
CA PRO A 9 24.07 -25.86 21.47
C PRO A 9 24.74 -26.38 20.19
N ASP A 10 24.05 -26.29 19.05
CA ASP A 10 24.61 -25.89 17.74
C ASP A 10 23.70 -26.31 16.58
N ALA A 11 22.79 -25.41 16.17
CA ALA A 11 22.28 -25.29 14.80
C ALA A 11 21.69 -23.88 14.59
N PRO A 12 21.85 -23.25 13.41
CA PRO A 12 21.81 -21.79 13.27
C PRO A 12 20.39 -21.23 13.16
N ALA A 13 20.10 -20.26 14.03
CA ALA A 13 18.85 -19.52 14.08
C ALA A 13 18.64 -18.63 12.83
N GLY A 14 17.49 -18.80 12.18
CA GLY A 14 16.89 -17.78 11.32
C GLY A 14 16.20 -16.74 12.21
N ARG A 15 16.77 -15.53 12.24
CA ARG A 15 16.38 -14.38 13.06
C ARG A 15 15.23 -13.59 12.42
N LEU A 16 14.24 -13.18 13.22
CA LEU A 16 13.28 -12.12 12.86
C LEU A 16 13.08 -11.23 14.08
N ASP A 17 13.67 -10.03 14.04
CA ASP A 17 13.58 -9.01 15.09
C ASP A 17 12.24 -8.25 14.95
N VAL A 18 11.44 -8.19 16.02
CA VAL A 18 10.34 -7.24 16.16
C VAL A 18 10.80 -6.15 17.13
N ILE A 19 10.90 -4.91 16.66
CA ILE A 19 11.16 -3.76 17.52
C ILE A 19 9.81 -3.38 18.18
N ARG A 20 9.64 -3.74 19.44
CA ARG A 20 8.68 -3.08 20.33
C ARG A 20 9.47 -2.08 21.16
N ALA A 21 9.12 -0.80 21.08
CA ALA A 21 9.42 0.13 22.16
C ALA A 21 8.31 -0.04 23.20
N GLN A 22 8.63 -0.54 24.39
CA GLN A 22 7.78 -0.45 25.57
C GLN A 22 8.50 0.42 26.60
N TRP A 23 7.75 1.32 27.22
CA TRP A 23 8.15 1.95 28.48
C TRP A 23 7.61 1.08 29.61
N ASP A 24 8.43 0.79 30.63
CA ASP A 24 8.19 -0.25 31.64
C ASP A 24 7.06 0.09 32.66
N GLY A 25 6.21 1.06 32.35
CA GLY A 25 5.01 1.38 33.10
C GLY A 25 4.74 2.88 33.18
N LYS A 26 3.54 3.21 33.68
CA LYS A 26 3.03 4.58 33.86
C LYS A 26 4.01 5.48 34.65
N ALA A 27 4.72 4.91 35.63
CA ALA A 27 5.71 5.62 36.43
C ALA A 27 6.94 6.07 35.63
N GLY A 28 7.46 5.25 34.70
CA GLY A 28 8.61 5.63 33.86
C GLY A 28 8.27 6.72 32.84
N PHE A 29 7.01 6.79 32.41
CA PHE A 29 6.51 7.87 31.57
C PHE A 29 6.31 9.18 32.35
N GLU A 30 5.75 9.11 33.57
CA GLU A 30 5.55 10.29 34.43
C GLU A 30 6.88 10.89 34.92
N GLU A 31 7.91 10.07 35.13
CA GLU A 31 9.26 10.51 35.50
C GLU A 31 9.97 11.22 34.33
N ALA A 32 9.81 10.73 33.10
CA ALA A 32 10.33 11.40 31.90
C ALA A 32 9.59 12.72 31.60
N LEU A 33 8.28 12.77 31.87
CA LEU A 33 7.46 13.98 31.75
C LEU A 33 7.85 15.06 32.77
N SER A 34 8.20 14.63 34.00
CA SER A 34 8.71 15.50 35.07
C SER A 34 10.04 16.17 34.70
N ARG A 35 10.95 15.44 34.04
CA ARG A 35 12.24 15.98 33.56
C ARG A 35 12.09 17.00 32.44
N LEU A 36 10.99 16.96 31.68
CA LEU A 36 10.68 17.93 30.63
C LEU A 36 9.98 19.20 31.14
N SER A 37 9.38 19.15 32.34
CA SER A 37 8.73 20.32 32.96
C SER A 37 9.70 21.27 33.66
N ASP A 38 10.91 20.82 34.00
CA ASP A 38 11.93 21.63 34.69
C ASP A 38 12.98 22.20 33.72
N GLY A 39 12.52 23.07 32.80
CA GLY A 39 13.32 24.18 32.27
C GLY A 39 14.24 23.98 31.06
N GLY A 40 13.91 24.67 29.96
CA GLY A 40 14.84 25.44 29.11
C GLY A 40 15.77 24.71 28.13
N ASP A 41 15.44 24.82 26.83
CA ASP A 41 16.28 24.72 25.62
C ASP A 41 17.65 24.01 25.67
N GLU A 42 17.72 22.87 24.97
CA GLU A 42 18.71 22.39 23.97
C GLU A 42 18.85 20.87 24.09
N ILE A 43 18.49 20.15 23.02
CA ILE A 43 18.78 18.72 22.93
C ILE A 43 20.24 18.61 22.50
N ASP A 44 21.09 18.20 23.44
CA ASP A 44 22.43 17.72 23.18
C ASP A 44 22.32 16.36 22.47
N ASP A 45 22.84 16.25 21.25
CA ASP A 45 22.81 15.01 20.45
C ASP A 45 23.67 13.88 21.06
N ASP A 46 24.40 14.17 22.15
CA ASP A 46 25.33 13.25 22.84
C ASP A 46 24.90 12.90 24.30
N ASP A 47 23.62 12.94 24.67
CA ASP A 47 23.15 12.47 26.00
C ASP A 47 23.48 10.96 26.19
N PRO A 48 24.35 10.60 27.15
CA PRO A 48 24.76 9.22 27.38
C PRO A 48 23.66 8.33 28.02
N ASP A 49 22.50 8.89 28.41
CA ASP A 49 21.32 8.11 28.83
C ASP A 49 20.32 7.85 27.68
N LEU A 50 20.57 8.35 26.46
CA LEU A 50 19.97 7.86 25.20
C LEU A 50 20.57 6.50 24.79
N VAL A 51 20.77 5.60 25.75
CA VAL A 51 21.05 4.19 25.45
C VAL A 51 19.73 3.51 25.14
N LEU A 52 19.55 3.16 23.86
CA LEU A 52 18.56 2.20 23.41
C LEU A 52 18.81 0.86 24.11
N THR A 53 18.30 0.67 25.33
CA THR A 53 18.47 -0.55 26.12
C THR A 53 17.64 -1.66 25.49
N ARG A 54 18.32 -2.43 24.65
CA ARG A 54 17.80 -3.64 24.02
C ARG A 54 17.71 -4.76 25.07
N GLN A 55 16.64 -4.80 25.87
CA GLN A 55 16.34 -5.97 26.69
C GLN A 55 15.34 -6.90 26.00
N VAL A 56 15.80 -8.13 25.74
CA VAL A 56 15.06 -9.20 25.10
C VAL A 56 14.42 -10.05 26.20
N TRP A 57 13.08 -10.09 26.24
CA TRP A 57 12.35 -11.07 27.06
C TRP A 57 11.96 -12.26 26.19
N ALA A 58 12.45 -13.44 26.57
CA ALA A 58 12.11 -14.70 25.94
C ALA A 58 10.70 -15.13 26.38
N VAL A 59 9.77 -15.21 25.43
CA VAL A 59 8.49 -15.89 25.64
C VAL A 59 8.69 -17.38 25.35
N PRO A 60 8.28 -18.30 26.24
CA PRO A 60 8.43 -19.74 26.01
C PRO A 60 7.71 -20.22 24.74
N PRO A 61 8.20 -21.29 24.08
CA PRO A 61 7.81 -21.65 22.71
C PRO A 61 6.44 -22.32 22.57
N ASP A 62 5.62 -22.35 23.61
CA ASP A 62 4.38 -23.12 23.67
C ASP A 62 3.12 -22.32 23.29
N GLN A 63 3.23 -21.05 22.87
CA GLN A 63 2.04 -20.24 22.56
C GLN A 63 1.86 -19.70 21.14
N LEU A 64 2.80 -19.86 20.19
CA LEU A 64 2.56 -19.38 18.82
C LEU A 64 3.34 -20.18 17.78
N ASN A 65 2.69 -21.16 17.14
CA ASN A 65 2.90 -21.55 15.74
C ASN A 65 1.94 -22.70 15.36
N LEU A 66 0.88 -22.37 14.61
CA LEU A 66 0.28 -23.30 13.65
C LEU A 66 0.17 -22.56 12.30
N ASP A 67 1.15 -22.88 11.46
CA ASP A 67 1.14 -22.95 10.00
C ASP A 67 0.56 -21.78 9.18
N VAL A 68 1.48 -20.97 8.65
CA VAL A 68 1.27 -20.09 7.47
C VAL A 68 2.12 -20.53 6.28
N LEU A 69 2.85 -21.66 6.34
CA LEU A 69 3.81 -22.02 5.28
C LEU A 69 3.84 -23.49 4.81
N GLU A 70 2.79 -24.30 5.03
CA GLU A 70 2.74 -25.68 4.50
C GLU A 70 1.60 -25.96 3.49
N GLY A 71 1.08 -24.94 2.80
CA GLY A 71 0.04 -25.13 1.79
C GLY A 71 0.50 -25.53 0.38
N CYS A 72 1.80 -25.70 0.11
CA CYS A 72 2.33 -25.90 -1.25
C CYS A 72 3.20 -27.13 -1.45
N ARG A 73 3.22 -28.09 -0.52
CA ARG A 73 3.89 -29.37 -0.73
C ARG A 73 3.09 -30.47 -0.05
N ASN A 74 2.36 -31.23 -0.86
CA ASN A 74 2.21 -32.69 -0.75
C ASN A 74 1.15 -33.12 -1.77
N ALA A 75 1.62 -33.36 -3.00
CA ALA A 75 1.02 -34.39 -3.83
C ALA A 75 2.02 -35.56 -3.81
N ASP A 76 1.48 -36.76 -3.64
CA ASP A 76 2.13 -38.07 -3.67
C ASP A 76 3.08 -38.41 -2.51
N LEU A 77 2.60 -39.25 -1.58
CA LEU A 77 2.78 -40.71 -1.67
C LEU A 77 2.15 -41.38 -0.44
N THR A 78 1.10 -42.16 -0.69
CA THR A 78 0.50 -43.10 0.26
C THR A 78 1.38 -44.35 0.41
N SER A 79 1.31 -44.94 1.61
CA SER A 79 1.28 -46.39 1.87
C SER A 79 2.53 -47.06 2.51
N THR A 80 2.35 -47.33 3.80
CA THR A 80 2.45 -48.64 4.51
C THR A 80 3.77 -49.20 5.09
N ASN A 81 3.66 -49.44 6.41
CA ASN A 81 4.13 -50.54 7.27
C ASN A 81 5.62 -50.53 7.71
N ALA A 82 6.00 -50.46 9.00
CA ALA A 82 5.61 -51.05 10.29
C ALA A 82 6.40 -52.33 10.69
N ALA A 83 6.86 -52.33 11.96
CA ALA A 83 7.46 -53.40 12.78
C ALA A 83 8.92 -53.80 12.43
N THR A 84 9.85 -54.12 13.35
CA THR A 84 9.89 -54.35 14.82
C THR A 84 11.38 -54.37 15.24
N GLY A 85 11.69 -54.12 16.52
CA GLY A 85 13.08 -53.94 17.00
C GLY A 85 13.80 -55.17 17.57
N SER A 86 15.10 -54.98 17.85
CA SER A 86 15.86 -55.54 18.98
C SER A 86 17.27 -54.91 19.01
N SER A 87 17.85 -54.85 20.21
CA SER A 87 19.14 -54.21 20.57
C SER A 87 20.21 -55.31 20.87
N PRO A 88 21.44 -55.02 21.32
CA PRO A 88 22.63 -54.77 20.51
C PRO A 88 23.75 -55.84 20.71
N GLN A 89 24.63 -56.01 19.71
CA GLN A 89 25.91 -56.71 19.86
C GLN A 89 27.07 -55.82 19.40
N ALA A 90 28.16 -55.83 20.17
CA ALA A 90 29.37 -55.03 19.98
C ALA A 90 30.42 -55.75 19.08
N PRO A 91 31.59 -55.14 18.81
CA PRO A 91 31.99 -54.64 17.49
C PRO A 91 32.83 -55.64 16.68
N SER A 92 32.75 -55.53 15.36
CA SER A 92 33.64 -56.19 14.39
C SER A 92 34.54 -55.15 13.69
N PRO A 93 35.74 -55.54 13.22
CA PRO A 93 36.85 -54.64 12.88
C PRO A 93 36.59 -53.80 11.61
N PRO A 94 37.39 -52.75 11.32
CA PRO A 94 37.10 -51.82 10.24
C PRO A 94 37.21 -52.50 8.87
N GLY A 95 36.05 -52.85 8.31
CA GLY A 95 35.91 -53.33 6.95
C GLY A 95 36.25 -52.23 5.95
N SER A 96 37.07 -52.59 4.97
CA SER A 96 37.55 -51.78 3.87
C SER A 96 36.43 -51.01 3.16
N ILE A 97 36.64 -49.70 2.99
CA ILE A 97 35.80 -48.83 2.16
C ILE A 97 35.91 -49.35 0.72
N THR A 98 34.82 -49.93 0.20
CA THR A 98 34.72 -50.27 -1.22
C THR A 98 34.65 -48.98 -2.06
N PRO A 99 35.23 -48.94 -3.28
CA PRO A 99 35.31 -47.73 -4.10
C PRO A 99 33.94 -47.14 -4.50
N GLU A 100 32.89 -47.94 -4.41
CA GLU A 100 31.53 -47.64 -4.87
C GLU A 100 30.77 -46.72 -3.89
N ALA A 101 30.93 -46.93 -2.57
CA ALA A 101 30.34 -46.06 -1.54
C ALA A 101 31.00 -44.66 -1.50
N ALA A 102 32.29 -44.57 -1.86
CA ALA A 102 33.00 -43.29 -1.98
C ALA A 102 32.52 -42.45 -3.18
N SER A 103 32.09 -43.11 -4.26
CA SER A 103 31.56 -42.48 -5.48
C SER A 103 30.18 -41.85 -5.23
N GLU A 104 29.27 -42.55 -4.55
CA GLU A 104 27.94 -42.02 -4.21
C GLU A 104 28.00 -40.87 -3.21
N HIS A 105 28.84 -40.97 -2.16
CA HIS A 105 29.09 -39.87 -1.23
C HIS A 105 29.72 -38.64 -1.92
N ALA A 106 30.59 -38.84 -2.91
CA ALA A 106 31.14 -37.75 -3.71
C ALA A 106 30.08 -37.09 -4.63
N GLY A 107 29.16 -37.88 -5.18
CA GLY A 107 28.02 -37.41 -5.98
C GLY A 107 27.02 -36.57 -5.17
N MET A 108 26.66 -37.01 -3.97
CA MET A 108 25.83 -36.25 -3.02
C MET A 108 26.51 -34.96 -2.55
N ARG A 109 27.80 -35.00 -2.20
CA ARG A 109 28.58 -33.81 -1.84
C ARG A 109 28.66 -32.79 -2.98
N LYS A 110 28.81 -33.24 -4.24
CA LYS A 110 28.79 -32.37 -5.43
C LYS A 110 27.40 -31.73 -5.65
N LYS A 111 26.31 -32.48 -5.50
CA LYS A 111 24.93 -31.95 -5.60
C LYS A 111 24.63 -30.90 -4.51
N CYS A 112 25.03 -31.17 -3.25
CA CYS A 112 24.86 -30.25 -2.13
C CYS A 112 25.67 -28.95 -2.33
N LYS A 113 26.94 -29.03 -2.74
CA LYS A 113 27.77 -27.86 -3.10
C LYS A 113 27.16 -27.03 -4.24
N ARG A 114 26.58 -27.69 -5.27
CA ARG A 114 25.88 -27.01 -6.36
C ARG A 114 24.62 -26.27 -5.87
N GLN A 115 23.86 -26.87 -4.96
CA GLN A 115 22.66 -26.26 -4.38
C GLN A 115 23.02 -25.07 -3.47
N GLN A 116 24.08 -25.19 -2.67
CA GLN A 116 24.60 -24.12 -1.82
C GLN A 116 25.17 -22.95 -2.65
N GLY A 117 25.89 -23.25 -3.73
CA GLY A 117 26.35 -22.23 -4.68
C GLY A 117 25.21 -21.49 -5.38
N ARG A 118 24.12 -22.19 -5.74
CA ARG A 118 22.89 -21.55 -6.26
C ARG A 118 22.22 -20.65 -5.23
N LYS A 119 22.14 -21.07 -3.96
CA LYS A 119 21.58 -20.25 -2.86
C LYS A 119 22.43 -18.99 -2.63
N LEU A 120 23.76 -19.11 -2.59
CA LEU A 120 24.66 -17.98 -2.40
C LEU A 120 24.60 -16.98 -3.56
N ARG A 121 24.56 -17.46 -4.82
CA ARG A 121 24.37 -16.59 -5.99
C ARG A 121 23.04 -15.84 -5.93
N ARG A 122 21.95 -16.51 -5.52
CA ARG A 122 20.64 -15.85 -5.31
C ARG A 122 20.69 -14.82 -4.19
N SER A 123 21.41 -15.09 -3.10
CA SER A 123 21.57 -14.15 -1.99
C SER A 123 22.34 -12.90 -2.42
N LYS A 124 23.49 -13.07 -3.09
CA LYS A 124 24.27 -11.95 -3.64
C LYS A 124 23.50 -11.16 -4.68
N GLN A 125 22.68 -11.83 -5.50
CA GLN A 125 21.81 -11.15 -6.45
C GLN A 125 20.75 -10.32 -5.73
N ARG A 126 20.06 -10.88 -4.71
CA ARG A 126 19.09 -10.13 -3.89
C ARG A 126 19.69 -8.91 -3.21
N GLU A 127 20.93 -9.04 -2.72
CA GLU A 127 21.66 -7.94 -2.11
C GLU A 127 21.96 -6.82 -3.13
N LYS A 128 22.46 -7.20 -4.31
CA LYS A 128 22.66 -6.25 -5.43
C LYS A 128 21.34 -5.59 -5.86
N ASP A 129 20.27 -6.38 -5.98
CA ASP A 129 18.95 -5.88 -6.34
C ASP A 129 18.43 -4.91 -5.28
N ALA A 130 18.63 -5.18 -3.99
CA ALA A 130 18.24 -4.30 -2.89
C ALA A 130 19.03 -2.98 -2.89
N ILE A 131 20.34 -3.02 -3.21
CA ILE A 131 21.16 -1.81 -3.36
C ILE A 131 20.67 -0.99 -4.56
N ALA A 132 20.45 -1.63 -5.71
CA ALA A 132 19.95 -0.96 -6.90
C ALA A 132 18.55 -0.37 -6.69
N GLN A 133 17.67 -1.06 -5.96
CA GLN A 133 16.34 -0.58 -5.62
C GLN A 133 16.38 0.62 -4.67
N LYS A 134 17.36 0.69 -3.76
CA LYS A 134 17.59 1.89 -2.94
C LYS A 134 18.07 3.08 -3.77
N ALA A 135 18.90 2.83 -4.79
CA ALA A 135 19.40 3.88 -5.69
C ALA A 135 18.33 4.38 -6.68
N GLU A 136 17.44 3.50 -7.15
CA GLU A 136 16.35 3.80 -8.08
C GLU A 136 15.00 3.24 -7.57
N PRO A 137 14.35 3.92 -6.59
CA PRO A 137 13.15 3.40 -5.92
C PRO A 137 12.01 3.05 -6.89
N PHE A 138 11.96 3.74 -8.03
CA PHE A 138 10.92 3.55 -9.05
C PHE A 138 11.38 2.77 -10.30
N GLY A 139 12.67 2.49 -10.46
CA GLY A 139 13.21 1.89 -11.68
C GLY A 139 12.60 0.52 -12.00
N GLN A 140 12.31 -0.28 -10.97
CA GLN A 140 11.67 -1.59 -11.11
C GLN A 140 10.25 -1.52 -11.71
N PHE A 141 9.52 -0.41 -11.54
CA PHE A 141 8.14 -0.30 -12.01
C PHE A 141 8.07 -0.08 -13.52
N ALA A 142 9.09 0.54 -14.12
CA ALA A 142 9.19 0.65 -15.57
C ALA A 142 9.28 -0.73 -16.25
N ALA A 143 9.97 -1.68 -15.60
CA ALA A 143 10.15 -3.06 -16.06
C ALA A 143 9.06 -4.04 -15.57
N TYR A 144 8.20 -3.62 -14.63
CA TYR A 144 7.17 -4.49 -14.09
C TYR A 144 6.18 -4.91 -15.17
N ARG A 145 5.88 -6.22 -15.23
CA ARG A 145 4.87 -6.79 -16.11
C ARG A 145 4.14 -7.92 -15.39
N HIS A 146 2.84 -8.02 -15.62
CA HIS A 146 2.08 -9.19 -15.21
C HIS A 146 2.53 -10.40 -16.02
N LYS A 147 2.53 -11.59 -15.39
CA LYS A 147 2.72 -12.83 -16.14
C LYS A 147 1.54 -13.03 -17.10
N PRO A 148 1.74 -13.64 -18.29
CA PRO A 148 0.63 -13.94 -19.19
C PRO A 148 -0.51 -14.72 -18.51
N SER A 149 -0.17 -15.70 -17.66
CA SER A 149 -1.17 -16.46 -16.90
C SER A 149 -1.97 -15.61 -15.89
N THR A 150 -1.35 -14.57 -15.33
CA THR A 150 -2.04 -13.61 -14.45
C THR A 150 -3.03 -12.76 -15.26
N LEU A 151 -2.63 -12.30 -16.46
CA LEU A 151 -3.53 -11.56 -17.35
C LEU A 151 -4.69 -12.43 -17.84
N THR A 152 -4.44 -13.68 -18.24
CA THR A 152 -5.50 -14.61 -18.65
C THR A 152 -6.48 -14.90 -17.52
N ARG A 153 -6.00 -15.02 -16.28
CA ARG A 153 -6.84 -15.37 -15.13
C ARG A 153 -7.62 -14.17 -14.60
N TYR A 154 -6.96 -13.03 -14.40
CA TYR A 154 -7.53 -11.88 -13.69
C TYR A 154 -7.82 -10.68 -14.59
N GLY A 155 -7.38 -10.69 -15.85
CA GLY A 155 -7.70 -9.68 -16.86
C GLY A 155 -9.04 -9.93 -17.56
N LYS A 156 -9.91 -10.76 -16.96
CA LYS A 156 -11.30 -10.92 -17.37
C LYS A 156 -12.14 -9.98 -16.54
N PHE A 157 -12.84 -9.08 -17.20
CA PHE A 157 -13.67 -8.08 -16.55
C PHE A 157 -15.11 -8.19 -17.00
N GLU A 158 -16.02 -8.15 -16.04
CA GLU A 158 -17.39 -7.76 -16.32
C GLU A 158 -17.43 -6.25 -16.57
N ARG A 159 -18.13 -5.85 -17.64
CA ARG A 159 -18.15 -4.47 -18.13
C ARG A 159 -19.44 -3.80 -17.68
N MET A 160 -19.32 -2.64 -17.06
CA MET A 160 -20.44 -1.77 -16.75
C MET A 160 -20.34 -0.56 -17.67
N ALA A 161 -21.26 -0.45 -18.61
CA ALA A 161 -21.28 0.68 -19.53
C ALA A 161 -21.76 1.94 -18.80
N SER A 162 -21.02 3.03 -18.98
CA SER A 162 -21.44 4.38 -18.61
C SER A 162 -21.75 5.16 -19.88
N ALA A 163 -22.87 5.88 -19.88
CA ALA A 163 -23.21 6.81 -20.96
C ALA A 163 -22.31 8.06 -20.98
N LEU A 164 -21.56 8.30 -19.91
CA LEU A 164 -20.63 9.42 -19.79
C LEU A 164 -19.34 9.12 -20.58
N SER A 165 -18.95 10.03 -21.47
CA SER A 165 -17.61 10.04 -22.06
C SER A 165 -16.57 10.44 -21.01
N ALA A 166 -15.45 9.72 -20.92
CA ALA A 166 -14.38 10.05 -19.98
C ALA A 166 -13.82 11.47 -20.22
N ASP A 167 -13.85 11.97 -21.46
CA ASP A 167 -13.39 13.32 -21.80
C ASP A 167 -14.24 14.43 -21.15
N ALA A 168 -15.50 14.11 -20.81
CA ALA A 168 -16.44 15.04 -20.15
C ALA A 168 -16.30 15.08 -18.63
N LEU A 169 -15.42 14.26 -18.03
CA LEU A 169 -15.24 14.25 -16.58
C LEU A 169 -14.71 15.60 -16.04
N PRO A 170 -15.16 16.01 -14.83
CA PRO A 170 -14.70 17.24 -14.20
C PRO A 170 -13.18 17.36 -14.11
N ARG A 171 -12.64 18.46 -14.66
CA ARG A 171 -11.22 18.82 -14.55
C ARG A 171 -11.07 20.30 -14.24
N SER A 172 -9.91 20.68 -13.68
CA SER A 172 -9.56 22.10 -13.61
C SER A 172 -9.45 22.68 -15.03
N SER A 173 -9.68 23.98 -15.19
CA SER A 173 -9.44 24.66 -16.46
C SER A 173 -7.94 24.87 -16.73
N GLY A 174 -7.56 24.94 -18.00
CA GLY A 174 -6.20 25.23 -18.48
C GLY A 174 -5.30 23.99 -18.53
N GLN A 175 -4.11 24.12 -17.94
CA GLN A 175 -3.00 23.14 -18.02
C GLN A 175 -3.27 21.79 -17.30
N SER A 176 -4.36 21.74 -16.53
CA SER A 176 -4.94 20.68 -15.70
C SER A 176 -4.06 19.52 -15.23
N TRP A 177 -3.01 19.84 -14.45
CA TRP A 177 -2.27 18.84 -13.65
C TRP A 177 -3.08 18.27 -12.48
N ILE A 178 -4.11 18.99 -12.03
CA ILE A 178 -4.89 18.67 -10.83
C ILE A 178 -6.40 18.68 -11.14
N GLY A 179 -7.20 18.05 -10.29
CA GLY A 179 -8.65 17.98 -10.44
C GLY A 179 -9.38 19.31 -10.25
N LYS A 180 -10.68 19.34 -10.56
CA LYS A 180 -11.54 20.49 -10.29
C LYS A 180 -11.75 20.62 -8.78
N ARG A 181 -11.51 21.81 -8.22
CA ARG A 181 -11.71 22.04 -6.79
C ARG A 181 -13.21 22.11 -6.49
N ASP A 182 -13.65 21.35 -5.49
CA ASP A 182 -14.98 21.50 -4.93
C ASP A 182 -15.18 22.92 -4.36
N PRO A 183 -16.40 23.48 -4.42
CA PRO A 183 -16.74 24.67 -3.66
C PRO A 183 -16.31 24.51 -2.20
N LYS A 184 -15.75 25.58 -1.62
CA LYS A 184 -15.38 25.57 -0.20
C LYS A 184 -16.65 25.38 0.62
N ARG A 185 -16.71 24.27 1.36
CA ARG A 185 -17.75 24.05 2.37
C ARG A 185 -17.37 24.74 3.67
N SER A 186 -18.34 25.38 4.32
CA SER A 186 -18.13 25.92 5.66
C SER A 186 -17.92 24.79 6.68
N LYS A 187 -17.28 25.10 7.82
CA LYS A 187 -17.11 24.11 8.90
C LYS A 187 -18.48 23.60 9.38
N LYS A 188 -19.47 24.49 9.48
CA LYS A 188 -20.85 24.17 9.85
C LYS A 188 -21.52 23.22 8.85
N GLU A 189 -21.36 23.45 7.55
CA GLU A 189 -21.87 22.53 6.51
C GLU A 189 -21.26 21.14 6.65
N ILE A 190 -19.94 21.04 6.85
CA ILE A 190 -19.28 19.74 7.01
C ILE A 190 -19.78 19.03 8.28
N GLU A 191 -19.95 19.76 9.38
CA GLU A 191 -20.40 19.21 10.66
C GLU A 191 -21.87 18.76 10.66
N THR A 192 -22.70 19.39 9.82
CA THR A 192 -24.13 19.08 9.67
C THR A 192 -24.42 18.15 8.48
N SER A 193 -23.42 17.86 7.64
CA SER A 193 -23.58 16.95 6.50
C SER A 193 -23.79 15.52 7.00
N VAL A 194 -24.92 14.92 6.61
CA VAL A 194 -25.22 13.50 6.84
C VAL A 194 -24.88 12.73 5.56
N PRO A 195 -24.00 11.71 5.60
CA PRO A 195 -23.77 10.85 4.46
C PRO A 195 -25.05 10.10 4.08
N HIS A 196 -25.32 9.97 2.78
CA HIS A 196 -26.48 9.20 2.32
C HIS A 196 -26.25 7.70 2.46
N ASP A 197 -27.28 6.98 2.88
CA ASP A 197 -27.33 5.52 2.80
C ASP A 197 -27.56 5.04 1.36
N VAL A 198 -27.43 3.73 1.15
CA VAL A 198 -27.57 3.12 -0.18
C VAL A 198 -28.99 3.29 -0.74
N ASP A 199 -30.02 3.16 0.09
CA ASP A 199 -31.42 3.28 -0.33
C ASP A 199 -31.75 4.69 -0.81
N THR A 200 -31.24 5.72 -0.13
CA THR A 200 -31.39 7.12 -0.55
C THR A 200 -30.68 7.36 -1.87
N LEU A 201 -29.44 6.85 -2.04
CA LEU A 201 -28.70 7.00 -3.29
C LEU A 201 -29.46 6.37 -4.47
N VAL A 202 -30.00 5.16 -4.29
CA VAL A 202 -30.73 4.44 -5.34
C VAL A 202 -32.09 5.08 -5.61
N ASN A 203 -32.93 5.21 -4.58
CA ASN A 203 -34.35 5.54 -4.75
C ASN A 203 -34.61 7.05 -4.91
N VAL A 204 -33.74 7.92 -4.39
CA VAL A 204 -33.91 9.38 -4.45
C VAL A 204 -33.00 10.01 -5.50
N TYR A 205 -31.73 9.58 -5.55
CA TYR A 205 -30.73 10.20 -6.42
C TYR A 205 -30.43 9.44 -7.72
N GLY A 206 -31.12 8.31 -7.93
CA GLY A 206 -31.08 7.53 -9.18
C GLY A 206 -29.77 6.80 -9.41
N TYR A 207 -29.06 6.41 -8.36
CA TYR A 207 -27.84 5.61 -8.50
C TYR A 207 -28.20 4.16 -8.84
N GLN A 208 -27.41 3.53 -9.70
CA GLN A 208 -27.47 2.09 -9.90
C GLN A 208 -26.61 1.40 -8.85
N LEU A 209 -27.23 0.50 -8.06
CA LEU A 209 -26.51 -0.39 -7.17
C LEU A 209 -25.79 -1.48 -7.97
N VAL A 210 -24.50 -1.62 -7.73
CA VAL A 210 -23.67 -2.70 -8.26
C VAL A 210 -23.30 -3.63 -7.10
N ARG A 211 -23.79 -4.85 -7.18
CA ARG A 211 -23.51 -5.88 -6.18
C ARG A 211 -22.12 -6.47 -6.35
N TYR A 212 -21.53 -6.86 -5.23
CA TYR A 212 -20.26 -7.55 -5.19
C TYR A 212 -20.46 -9.02 -5.53
N GLU A 213 -19.56 -9.54 -6.37
CA GLU A 213 -19.52 -10.94 -6.76
C GLU A 213 -18.11 -11.47 -6.55
N PRO A 214 -17.90 -12.43 -5.63
CA PRO A 214 -16.60 -13.03 -5.40
C PRO A 214 -16.03 -13.65 -6.68
N GLY A 215 -14.73 -13.44 -6.91
CA GLY A 215 -14.00 -13.93 -8.09
C GLY A 215 -14.15 -13.06 -9.34
N VAL A 216 -14.99 -12.02 -9.33
CA VAL A 216 -15.29 -11.20 -10.51
C VAL A 216 -14.67 -9.81 -10.40
N ASN A 217 -13.72 -9.52 -11.29
CA ASN A 217 -13.25 -8.15 -11.49
C ASN A 217 -14.24 -7.41 -12.39
N LYS A 218 -14.56 -6.15 -12.05
CA LYS A 218 -15.52 -5.33 -12.78
C LYS A 218 -14.84 -4.05 -13.25
N VAL A 219 -15.22 -3.54 -14.42
CA VAL A 219 -14.73 -2.26 -14.93
C VAL A 219 -15.88 -1.38 -15.41
N VAL A 220 -15.84 -0.10 -15.06
CA VAL A 220 -16.71 0.89 -15.68
C VAL A 220 -16.04 1.36 -16.96
N VAL A 221 -16.76 1.25 -18.08
CA VAL A 221 -16.28 1.69 -19.39
C VAL A 221 -17.09 2.87 -19.89
N ASP A 222 -16.43 3.81 -20.55
CA ASP A 222 -17.09 4.92 -21.23
C ASP A 222 -17.65 4.52 -22.60
N SER A 223 -18.24 5.48 -23.31
CA SER A 223 -18.78 5.28 -24.67
C SER A 223 -17.74 4.84 -25.72
N ASN A 224 -16.44 4.97 -25.43
CA ASN A 224 -15.33 4.56 -26.29
C ASN A 224 -14.61 3.32 -25.74
N ASN A 225 -15.26 2.56 -24.86
CA ASN A 225 -14.70 1.37 -24.20
C ASN A 225 -13.46 1.63 -23.33
N VAL A 226 -13.18 2.89 -22.94
CA VAL A 226 -12.09 3.24 -22.03
C VAL A 226 -12.43 2.76 -20.63
N MET A 227 -11.55 1.98 -20.00
CA MET A 227 -11.76 1.41 -18.66
C MET A 227 -11.43 2.45 -17.58
N ILE A 228 -12.41 3.29 -17.22
CA ILE A 228 -12.22 4.45 -16.33
C ILE A 228 -12.02 4.02 -14.86
N VAL A 229 -12.82 3.07 -14.39
CA VAL A 229 -12.82 2.59 -13.00
C VAL A 229 -12.64 1.08 -13.00
N GLY A 230 -11.79 0.57 -12.11
CA GLY A 230 -11.61 -0.86 -11.91
C GLY A 230 -11.95 -1.27 -10.48
N HIS A 231 -12.87 -2.23 -10.33
CA HIS A 231 -13.07 -3.00 -9.12
C HIS A 231 -12.32 -4.33 -9.25
N PHE A 232 -11.48 -4.61 -8.27
CA PHE A 232 -10.68 -5.82 -8.19
C PHE A 232 -11.06 -6.60 -6.95
N ASP A 233 -11.38 -7.87 -7.17
CA ASP A 233 -11.66 -8.82 -6.12
C ASP A 233 -10.43 -9.06 -5.22
N ARG A 234 -10.61 -9.79 -4.14
CA ARG A 234 -9.56 -10.28 -3.25
C ARG A 234 -8.55 -11.13 -4.05
N PRO A 235 -7.24 -11.04 -3.78
CA PRO A 235 -6.27 -11.99 -4.33
C PRO A 235 -6.60 -13.41 -3.85
N HIS A 236 -6.42 -14.39 -4.74
CA HIS A 236 -6.61 -15.81 -4.42
C HIS A 236 -5.46 -16.35 -3.56
N ASP A 237 -5.41 -15.89 -2.31
CA ASP A 237 -4.41 -16.22 -1.31
C ASP A 237 -5.08 -16.43 0.06
N PRO A 238 -4.98 -17.63 0.68
CA PRO A 238 -5.62 -17.92 1.96
C PRO A 238 -5.19 -17.00 3.12
N GLY A 239 -4.05 -16.33 3.01
CA GLY A 239 -3.57 -15.39 4.02
C GLY A 239 -4.14 -13.97 3.89
N TRP A 240 -5.01 -13.69 2.91
CA TRP A 240 -5.54 -12.35 2.68
C TRP A 240 -6.49 -11.90 3.80
N ASP A 241 -7.31 -12.79 4.35
CA ASP A 241 -8.20 -12.48 5.48
C ASP A 241 -7.40 -12.09 6.72
N ARG A 242 -6.34 -12.85 7.02
CA ARG A 242 -5.40 -12.53 8.11
C ARG A 242 -4.71 -11.18 7.88
N THR A 243 -4.43 -10.85 6.62
CA THR A 243 -3.87 -9.54 6.24
C THR A 243 -4.86 -8.41 6.56
N MET A 244 -6.14 -8.55 6.20
CA MET A 244 -7.15 -7.52 6.51
C MET A 244 -7.35 -7.35 8.01
N ALA A 245 -7.41 -8.46 8.76
CA ALA A 245 -7.57 -8.43 10.21
C ALA A 245 -6.38 -7.75 10.90
N GLU A 246 -5.14 -8.04 10.46
CA GLU A 246 -3.94 -7.39 10.99
C GLU A 246 -3.86 -5.90 10.65
N ALA A 247 -4.21 -5.51 9.41
CA ALA A 247 -4.26 -4.10 9.04
C ALA A 247 -5.31 -3.33 9.86
N GLY A 248 -6.49 -3.93 10.09
CA GLY A 248 -7.53 -3.39 10.97
C GLY A 248 -7.02 -3.16 12.38
N ARG A 249 -6.40 -4.18 13.00
CA ARG A 249 -5.79 -4.05 14.33
C ARG A 249 -4.72 -2.96 14.40
N ALA A 250 -3.84 -2.87 13.41
CA ALA A 250 -2.80 -1.85 13.37
C ALA A 250 -3.38 -0.43 13.32
N PHE A 251 -4.45 -0.23 12.54
CA PHE A 251 -5.09 1.08 12.40
C PHE A 251 -5.88 1.45 13.67
N ALA A 252 -6.62 0.50 14.24
CA ALA A 252 -7.32 0.67 15.50
C ALA A 252 -6.36 0.99 16.64
N ALA A 253 -5.29 0.20 16.80
CA ALA A 253 -4.28 0.41 17.83
C ALA A 253 -3.60 1.78 17.70
N ALA A 254 -3.25 2.19 16.48
CA ALA A 254 -2.65 3.52 16.27
C ALA A 254 -3.60 4.66 16.67
N ARG A 255 -4.89 4.53 16.31
CA ARG A 255 -5.93 5.48 16.74
C ARG A 255 -6.05 5.49 18.27
N ASP A 256 -6.23 4.33 18.89
CA ASP A 256 -6.56 4.20 20.31
C ASP A 256 -5.41 4.67 21.20
N VAL A 257 -4.17 4.26 20.87
CA VAL A 257 -2.96 4.76 21.56
C VAL A 257 -2.83 6.26 21.40
N GLY A 258 -2.97 6.79 20.18
CA GLY A 258 -2.85 8.22 19.94
C GLY A 258 -3.97 9.05 20.56
N MET A 259 -5.16 8.49 20.76
CA MET A 259 -6.24 9.15 21.51
C MET A 259 -5.96 9.13 23.02
N ALA A 260 -5.43 8.03 23.55
CA ALA A 260 -5.12 7.87 24.96
C ALA A 260 -3.94 8.75 25.42
N ASP A 261 -2.94 8.94 24.57
CA ASP A 261 -1.74 9.75 24.87
C ASP A 261 -1.88 11.25 24.48
N GLY A 262 -3.03 11.65 23.94
CA GLY A 262 -3.31 13.03 23.52
C GLY A 262 -2.69 13.44 22.18
N THR A 263 -2.01 12.55 21.47
CA THR A 263 -1.49 12.81 20.10
C THR A 263 -2.61 13.14 19.12
N PHE A 264 -3.76 12.49 19.29
CA PHE A 264 -4.98 12.71 18.53
C PHE A 264 -6.07 13.24 19.45
N THR A 265 -6.80 14.23 18.95
CA THR A 265 -7.98 14.78 19.63
C THR A 265 -9.21 14.52 18.76
N LEU A 266 -10.40 14.76 19.31
CA LEU A 266 -11.63 14.75 18.50
C LEU A 266 -11.57 15.73 17.31
N ALA A 267 -10.78 16.81 17.42
CA ALA A 267 -10.56 17.73 16.32
C ALA A 267 -9.68 17.12 15.22
N SER A 268 -8.73 16.24 15.57
CA SER A 268 -7.89 15.50 14.61
C SER A 268 -8.71 14.59 13.69
N SER A 269 -9.91 14.18 14.12
CA SER A 269 -10.83 13.36 13.34
C SER A 269 -11.80 14.19 12.48
N ARG A 270 -11.76 15.52 12.50
CA ARG A 270 -12.66 16.37 11.69
C ARG A 270 -11.91 16.96 10.51
N HIS A 271 -12.31 16.62 9.30
CA HIS A 271 -11.72 17.18 8.08
C HIS A 271 -12.75 17.30 6.96
N ARG A 272 -12.36 17.95 5.85
CA ARG A 272 -13.23 18.21 4.68
C ARG A 272 -13.90 16.99 4.05
N ARG A 273 -13.42 15.79 4.39
CA ARG A 273 -13.88 14.52 3.83
C ARG A 273 -14.75 13.74 4.82
N GLY A 274 -14.94 14.18 6.07
CA GLY A 274 -15.73 13.44 7.05
C GLY A 274 -15.17 13.50 8.47
N ARG A 275 -15.70 12.60 9.31
CA ARG A 275 -15.43 12.54 10.75
C ARG A 275 -14.76 11.22 11.13
N PHE A 276 -13.47 11.09 10.82
CA PHE A 276 -12.64 9.95 11.21
C PHE A 276 -11.17 10.36 11.27
N LEU A 277 -10.33 9.57 11.96
CA LEU A 277 -8.89 9.85 11.98
C LEU A 277 -8.26 9.46 10.63
N ALA A 278 -7.65 10.43 9.95
CA ALA A 278 -6.89 10.23 8.73
C ALA A 278 -5.41 10.57 8.94
N LEU A 279 -4.52 9.62 8.62
CA LEU A 279 -3.06 9.78 8.69
C LEU A 279 -2.46 9.77 7.26
N PRO A 280 -2.38 10.93 6.58
CA PRO A 280 -1.72 11.04 5.28
C PRO A 280 -0.20 11.09 5.44
N THR A 281 0.54 10.28 4.67
CA THR A 281 2.02 10.23 4.67
C THR A 281 2.59 9.97 3.29
N GLY A 282 3.89 10.21 3.11
CA GLY A 282 4.60 10.09 1.84
C GLY A 282 4.81 11.42 1.12
N VAL A 283 5.23 11.36 -0.13
CA VAL A 283 5.70 12.52 -0.90
C VAL A 283 4.53 13.23 -1.57
N SER A 284 4.44 14.54 -1.40
CA SER A 284 3.41 15.39 -1.99
C SER A 284 3.97 16.74 -2.42
N PHE A 285 3.21 17.47 -3.23
CA PHE A 285 3.55 18.84 -3.61
C PHE A 285 2.31 19.66 -3.93
N GLY A 286 2.15 20.77 -3.23
CA GLY A 286 0.99 21.66 -3.32
C GLY A 286 0.86 22.53 -2.07
N GLY A 287 -0.20 23.35 -2.00
CA GLY A 287 -0.50 24.13 -0.78
C GLY A 287 0.52 25.23 -0.43
N GLY A 288 1.28 25.73 -1.42
CA GLY A 288 2.28 26.79 -1.20
C GLY A 288 3.71 26.31 -0.89
N GLN A 289 3.93 24.99 -0.86
CA GLN A 289 5.28 24.42 -0.77
C GLN A 289 6.17 24.92 -1.91
N GLN A 290 7.46 25.15 -1.62
CA GLN A 290 8.45 25.62 -2.60
C GLN A 290 9.12 24.49 -3.38
N ARG A 291 9.10 23.27 -2.84
CA ARG A 291 9.59 22.04 -3.46
C ARG A 291 8.77 20.84 -2.97
N PRO A 292 8.76 19.71 -3.69
CA PRO A 292 8.19 18.45 -3.20
C PRO A 292 8.81 18.03 -1.86
N GLY A 293 8.02 17.38 -1.01
CA GLY A 293 8.49 16.91 0.28
C GLY A 293 7.62 15.79 0.84
N ASN A 294 8.19 15.05 1.79
CA ASN A 294 7.41 14.14 2.63
C ASN A 294 6.44 14.93 3.51
N LEU A 295 5.19 14.48 3.57
CA LEU A 295 4.16 15.07 4.43
C LEU A 295 4.63 15.06 5.88
N TYR A 296 4.67 16.24 6.49
CA TYR A 296 5.21 16.42 7.82
C TYR A 296 4.10 16.31 8.88
N HIS A 297 4.36 15.50 9.91
CA HIS A 297 3.56 15.44 11.11
C HIS A 297 4.30 16.16 12.24
N GLN A 298 3.73 17.27 12.72
CA GLN A 298 4.38 18.12 13.74
C GLN A 298 4.76 17.33 15.00
N LEU A 299 3.79 16.60 15.59
CA LEU A 299 4.04 15.80 16.78
C LEU A 299 4.91 14.58 16.47
N HIS A 300 5.96 14.37 17.28
CA HIS A 300 6.84 13.20 17.19
C HIS A 300 6.04 11.89 17.33
N ALA A 301 5.16 11.79 18.33
CA ALA A 301 4.30 10.64 18.54
C ALA A 301 3.47 10.27 17.30
N ARG A 302 2.92 11.27 16.59
CA ARG A 302 2.19 11.04 15.32
C ARG A 302 3.08 10.45 14.23
N ARG A 303 4.35 10.86 14.15
CA ARG A 303 5.33 10.27 13.22
C ARG A 303 5.59 8.81 13.58
N VAL A 304 5.79 8.51 14.86
CA VAL A 304 6.00 7.13 15.35
C VAL A 304 4.82 6.23 15.02
N LEU A 305 3.59 6.65 15.31
CA LEU A 305 2.37 5.90 15.01
C LEU A 305 2.18 5.69 13.50
N THR A 306 2.51 6.69 12.68
CA THR A 306 2.43 6.55 11.23
C THR A 306 3.50 5.60 10.69
N GLN A 307 4.71 5.66 11.24
CA GLN A 307 5.82 4.82 10.86
C GLN A 307 5.60 3.34 11.23
N SER A 308 4.97 3.08 12.39
CA SER A 308 4.62 1.71 12.79
C SER A 308 3.63 1.07 11.82
N ILE A 309 2.63 1.83 11.34
CA ILE A 309 1.70 1.37 10.30
C ILE A 309 2.46 1.09 8.98
N LEU A 310 3.36 1.98 8.55
CA LEU A 310 4.16 1.80 7.33
C LEU A 310 5.04 0.53 7.37
N GLN A 311 5.54 0.16 8.55
CA GLN A 311 6.38 -1.02 8.76
C GLN A 311 5.58 -2.33 8.86
N ASN A 312 4.25 -2.25 9.06
CA ASN A 312 3.40 -3.42 9.17
C ASN A 312 3.33 -4.20 7.84
N LYS A 313 3.58 -5.52 7.91
CA LYS A 313 3.64 -6.39 6.72
C LYS A 313 2.30 -6.54 6.03
N ALA A 314 1.19 -6.51 6.77
CA ALA A 314 -0.13 -6.56 6.17
C ALA A 314 -0.43 -5.31 5.34
N VAL A 315 -0.06 -4.13 5.86
CA VAL A 315 -0.19 -2.84 5.16
C VAL A 315 0.69 -2.80 3.91
N GLN A 316 1.95 -3.24 4.00
CA GLN A 316 2.84 -3.37 2.83
C GLN A 316 2.26 -4.31 1.77
N ARG A 317 1.57 -5.37 2.18
CA ARG A 317 0.92 -6.32 1.26
C ARG A 317 -0.28 -5.67 0.55
N ILE A 318 -1.09 -4.89 1.26
CA ILE A 318 -2.17 -4.07 0.67
C ILE A 318 -1.58 -3.10 -0.34
N ALA A 319 -0.49 -2.40 0.02
CA ALA A 319 0.17 -1.43 -0.85
C ALA A 319 0.59 -2.05 -2.18
N GLY A 320 1.21 -3.24 -2.13
CA GLY A 320 1.63 -3.98 -3.31
C GLY A 320 0.46 -4.47 -4.16
N TYR A 321 -0.63 -4.91 -3.54
CA TYR A 321 -1.83 -5.34 -4.27
C TYR A 321 -2.50 -4.17 -5.02
N GLN A 322 -2.60 -3.01 -4.36
CA GLN A 322 -3.05 -1.76 -4.97
C GLN A 322 -2.18 -1.35 -6.16
N SER A 323 -0.86 -1.49 -6.06
CA SER A 323 0.06 -1.22 -7.18
C SER A 323 -0.14 -2.20 -8.34
N SER A 324 -0.30 -3.49 -8.03
CA SER A 324 -0.55 -4.56 -9.01
C SER A 324 -1.87 -4.36 -9.78
N THR A 325 -2.93 -3.95 -9.10
CA THR A 325 -4.25 -3.70 -9.71
C THR A 325 -4.26 -2.42 -10.55
N PHE A 326 -3.50 -1.38 -10.17
CA PHE A 326 -3.27 -0.23 -11.05
C PHE A 326 -2.61 -0.69 -12.35
N HIS A 327 -1.48 -1.41 -12.28
CA HIS A 327 -0.83 -1.91 -13.49
C HIS A 327 -1.79 -2.77 -14.34
N MET A 328 -2.62 -3.60 -13.71
CA MET A 328 -3.66 -4.37 -14.40
C MET A 328 -4.61 -3.46 -15.19
N LEU A 329 -5.18 -2.43 -14.56
CA LEU A 329 -6.15 -1.52 -15.20
C LEU A 329 -5.53 -0.67 -16.32
N ALA A 330 -4.39 -0.02 -16.05
CA ALA A 330 -3.82 1.01 -16.89
C ALA A 330 -2.27 0.93 -16.93
N PRO A 331 -1.70 -0.07 -17.63
CA PRO A 331 -0.26 -0.32 -17.63
C PRO A 331 0.55 0.82 -18.25
N LYS A 332 0.01 1.55 -19.25
CA LYS A 332 0.67 2.75 -19.82
C LYS A 332 0.78 3.86 -18.78
N LEU A 333 -0.31 4.17 -18.07
CA LEU A 333 -0.32 5.18 -17.01
C LEU A 333 0.57 4.78 -15.82
N PHE A 334 0.60 3.49 -15.47
CA PHE A 334 1.51 2.95 -14.46
C PHE A 334 2.99 3.19 -14.83
N ARG A 335 3.36 2.96 -16.09
CA ARG A 335 4.71 3.24 -16.60
C ARG A 335 5.03 4.74 -16.57
N PHE A 336 4.07 5.59 -16.93
CA PHE A 336 4.21 7.05 -16.80
C PHE A 336 4.52 7.45 -15.35
N TYR A 337 3.79 6.90 -14.36
CA TYR A 337 4.10 7.11 -12.94
C TYR A 337 5.53 6.69 -12.60
N GLY A 338 5.94 5.48 -13.02
CA GLY A 338 7.29 4.95 -12.75
C GLY A 338 8.40 5.85 -13.31
N THR A 339 8.22 6.32 -14.55
CA THR A 339 9.18 7.24 -15.19
C THR A 339 9.25 8.59 -14.49
N GLU A 340 8.09 9.23 -14.24
CA GLU A 340 8.06 10.58 -13.65
C GLU A 340 8.48 10.58 -12.19
N MET A 341 8.04 9.61 -11.39
CA MET A 341 8.51 9.47 -10.00
C MET A 341 9.99 9.07 -9.96
N GLY A 342 10.47 8.25 -10.90
CA GLY A 342 11.90 7.96 -11.01
C GLY A 342 12.74 9.23 -11.22
N LYS A 343 12.30 10.12 -12.12
CA LYS A 343 12.96 11.44 -12.32
C LYS A 343 12.95 12.26 -11.03
N LEU A 344 11.82 12.31 -10.32
CA LEU A 344 11.67 13.04 -9.07
C LEU A 344 12.67 12.54 -8.00
N PHE A 345 12.65 11.25 -7.70
CA PHE A 345 13.45 10.66 -6.63
C PHE A 345 14.96 10.67 -6.95
N ARG A 346 15.35 10.61 -8.23
CA ARG A 346 16.75 10.88 -8.63
C ARG A 346 17.17 12.32 -8.35
N SER A 347 16.28 13.28 -8.61
CA SER A 347 16.59 14.70 -8.42
C SER A 347 16.53 15.18 -6.97
N GLN A 348 15.85 14.44 -6.09
CA GLN A 348 15.71 14.73 -4.66
C GLN A 348 15.87 13.43 -3.85
N PRO A 349 17.11 12.96 -3.65
CA PRO A 349 17.40 11.70 -2.94
C PRO A 349 16.98 11.67 -1.47
N GLU A 350 16.71 12.84 -0.87
CA GLU A 350 16.20 12.96 0.49
C GLU A 350 14.73 12.55 0.65
N LEU A 351 13.99 12.44 -0.45
CA LEU A 351 12.60 12.02 -0.43
C LEU A 351 12.47 10.55 -0.04
N GLN A 352 11.57 10.26 0.90
CA GLN A 352 11.34 8.90 1.37
C GLN A 352 10.11 8.29 0.72
N HIS A 353 10.30 7.14 0.07
CA HIS A 353 9.21 6.37 -0.52
C HIS A 353 8.59 5.45 0.53
N ASN A 354 7.25 5.48 0.65
CA ASN A 354 6.53 4.74 1.69
C ASN A 354 6.72 3.22 1.61
N PHE A 355 6.59 2.66 0.40
CA PHE A 355 6.58 1.22 0.19
C PHE A 355 7.35 0.86 -1.06
N THR A 356 8.41 0.06 -0.89
CA THR A 356 9.23 -0.39 -2.02
C THR A 356 8.47 -1.26 -3.03
N ASN A 357 7.25 -1.70 -2.75
CA ASN A 357 6.41 -2.47 -3.68
C ASN A 357 5.21 -1.67 -4.24
N SER A 358 5.15 -0.35 -4.00
CA SER A 358 4.05 0.50 -4.48
C SER A 358 4.48 1.58 -5.47
N ILE A 359 3.73 1.74 -6.55
CA ILE A 359 3.92 2.82 -7.53
C ILE A 359 3.51 4.20 -7.01
N PHE A 360 2.84 4.27 -5.88
CA PHE A 360 2.32 5.51 -5.34
C PHE A 360 3.33 6.21 -4.43
N PRO A 361 3.50 7.54 -4.55
CA PRO A 361 4.37 8.31 -3.67
C PRO A 361 3.74 8.63 -2.31
N ALA A 362 2.40 8.61 -2.19
CA ALA A 362 1.67 8.96 -0.98
C ALA A 362 0.56 7.96 -0.63
N VAL A 363 0.19 7.93 0.65
CA VAL A 363 -0.88 7.09 1.20
C VAL A 363 -1.62 7.83 2.31
N SER A 364 -2.90 7.50 2.50
CA SER A 364 -3.68 7.86 3.68
C SER A 364 -4.22 6.61 4.36
N PHE A 365 -4.00 6.54 5.67
CA PHE A 365 -4.60 5.55 6.55
C PHE A 365 -5.83 6.15 7.21
N ASN A 366 -7.01 5.59 6.91
CA ASN A 366 -8.27 6.01 7.51
C ASN A 366 -8.58 5.02 8.65
N CYS A 367 -8.33 5.46 9.89
CA CYS A 367 -8.17 4.60 11.06
C CYS A 367 -9.48 4.32 11.83
N GLY A 368 -10.63 4.50 11.19
CA GLY A 368 -11.93 4.13 11.76
C GLY A 368 -12.27 4.87 13.07
N PRO A 369 -13.14 4.28 13.92
CA PRO A 369 -13.77 2.97 13.74
C PRO A 369 -14.75 2.95 12.57
N ALA A 370 -15.39 4.08 12.25
CA ALA A 370 -16.22 4.27 11.07
C ALA A 370 -15.58 5.28 10.12
N SER A 371 -14.79 4.81 9.14
CA SER A 371 -14.16 5.67 8.14
C SER A 371 -15.16 6.10 7.06
N ILE A 372 -16.10 6.98 7.44
CA ILE A 372 -17.17 7.45 6.56
C ILE A 372 -16.79 8.77 5.88
N SER A 373 -16.72 8.74 4.56
CA SER A 373 -16.31 9.86 3.74
C SER A 373 -17.49 10.56 3.07
N LEU A 374 -17.60 11.88 3.28
CA LEU A 374 -18.54 12.76 2.59
C LEU A 374 -18.17 12.88 1.10
N PRO A 375 -19.14 13.18 0.20
CA PRO A 375 -18.86 13.36 -1.22
C PRO A 375 -17.77 14.41 -1.46
N HIS A 376 -16.70 14.04 -2.16
CA HIS A 376 -15.58 14.94 -2.44
C HIS A 376 -14.77 14.52 -3.66
N HIS A 377 -14.06 15.49 -4.23
CA HIS A 377 -12.92 15.26 -5.11
C HIS A 377 -11.62 15.28 -4.31
N ASP A 378 -10.69 14.44 -4.73
CA ASP A 378 -9.29 14.57 -4.37
C ASP A 378 -8.55 15.45 -5.36
N TYR A 379 -9.04 16.69 -5.47
CA TYR A 379 -8.66 17.65 -6.48
C TYR A 379 -7.17 18.02 -6.51
N ASN A 380 -6.35 17.65 -5.52
CA ASN A 380 -4.89 17.87 -5.54
C ASN A 380 -4.13 16.71 -6.20
N ASN A 381 -4.77 15.56 -6.39
CA ASN A 381 -4.18 14.42 -7.10
C ASN A 381 -4.01 14.75 -8.58
N LEU A 382 -3.15 13.98 -9.25
CA LEU A 382 -2.99 14.07 -10.70
C LEU A 382 -4.37 13.94 -11.35
N SER A 383 -4.74 14.90 -12.20
CA SER A 383 -6.09 15.01 -12.77
C SER A 383 -6.56 13.68 -13.36
N PHE A 384 -5.81 13.14 -14.32
CA PHE A 384 -6.02 11.84 -14.97
C PHE A 384 -5.39 10.66 -14.22
N GLY A 385 -4.88 10.90 -13.01
CA GLY A 385 -4.22 9.89 -12.21
C GLY A 385 -5.21 8.96 -11.52
N LEU A 386 -4.81 7.70 -11.31
CA LEU A 386 -5.56 6.76 -10.51
C LEU A 386 -5.21 6.89 -9.03
N CYS A 387 -6.17 6.53 -8.18
CA CYS A 387 -6.00 6.29 -6.76
C CYS A 387 -6.53 4.91 -6.41
N ALA A 388 -5.81 4.22 -5.55
CA ALA A 388 -6.16 2.88 -5.13
C ALA A 388 -6.81 2.94 -3.74
N LEU A 389 -8.00 2.38 -3.61
CA LEU A 389 -8.77 2.32 -2.38
C LEU A 389 -8.96 0.86 -1.98
N THR A 390 -8.59 0.48 -0.76
CA THR A 390 -8.89 -0.83 -0.18
C THR A 390 -9.64 -0.62 1.12
N ALA A 391 -10.86 -1.15 1.21
CA ALA A 391 -11.63 -1.18 2.46
C ALA A 391 -11.32 -2.46 3.25
N PHE A 392 -11.37 -2.38 4.57
CA PHE A 392 -11.23 -3.55 5.45
C PHE A 392 -11.84 -3.26 6.83
N GLY A 393 -12.01 -4.31 7.63
CA GLY A 393 -12.73 -4.25 8.91
C GLY A 393 -13.83 -5.30 8.97
N SER A 394 -14.63 -5.24 10.03
CA SER A 394 -15.77 -6.13 10.28
C SER A 394 -17.06 -5.32 10.13
N PHE A 395 -17.66 -5.40 8.94
CA PHE A 395 -18.90 -4.73 8.58
C PHE A 395 -19.63 -5.52 7.49
N ASP A 396 -20.94 -5.40 7.45
CA ASP A 396 -21.79 -5.94 6.39
C ASP A 396 -21.80 -4.98 5.20
N HIS A 397 -21.06 -5.37 4.18
CA HIS A 397 -20.90 -4.60 2.94
C HIS A 397 -22.17 -4.53 2.09
N THR A 398 -23.18 -5.36 2.36
CA THR A 398 -24.48 -5.34 1.69
C THR A 398 -25.43 -4.33 2.33
N GLN A 399 -25.19 -3.98 3.60
CA GLN A 399 -26.02 -3.06 4.39
C GLN A 399 -25.36 -1.68 4.57
N GLY A 400 -24.07 -1.52 4.22
CA GLY A 400 -23.33 -0.28 4.47
C GLY A 400 -21.92 -0.26 3.91
N GLY A 401 -21.23 0.86 4.07
CA GLY A 401 -19.83 1.03 3.62
C GLY A 401 -19.61 0.99 2.10
N HIS A 402 -20.67 1.10 1.29
CA HIS A 402 -20.65 1.11 -0.17
C HIS A 402 -19.80 2.26 -0.71
N LEU A 403 -19.18 2.11 -1.88
CA LEU A 403 -18.50 3.20 -2.59
C LEU A 403 -19.46 3.87 -3.58
N ALA A 404 -19.75 5.15 -3.38
CA ALA A 404 -20.57 5.93 -4.32
C ALA A 404 -19.67 6.77 -5.25
N LEU A 405 -19.99 6.77 -6.55
CA LEU A 405 -19.29 7.51 -7.61
C LEU A 405 -20.30 8.42 -8.33
N ASP A 406 -20.27 9.72 -8.06
CA ASP A 406 -21.40 10.62 -8.37
C ASP A 406 -21.57 10.88 -9.87
N GLU A 407 -20.48 11.16 -10.60
CA GLU A 407 -20.53 11.43 -12.05
C GLU A 407 -21.00 10.21 -12.86
N LEU A 408 -20.78 9.01 -12.33
CA LEU A 408 -21.18 7.76 -12.96
C LEU A 408 -22.56 7.28 -12.52
N LYS A 409 -23.13 7.87 -11.46
CA LYS A 409 -24.37 7.41 -10.81
C LYS A 409 -24.34 5.92 -10.44
N LEU A 410 -23.19 5.47 -9.92
CA LEU A 410 -22.98 4.10 -9.46
C LEU A 410 -22.71 4.08 -7.96
N VAL A 411 -23.31 3.11 -7.26
CA VAL A 411 -22.99 2.78 -5.87
C VAL A 411 -22.63 1.30 -5.79
N PHE A 412 -21.44 1.00 -5.29
CA PHE A 412 -20.89 -0.35 -5.25
C PHE A 412 -20.90 -0.91 -3.84
N GLU A 413 -21.36 -2.15 -3.67
CA GLU A 413 -20.98 -2.94 -2.50
C GLU A 413 -19.45 -3.01 -2.44
N PHE A 414 -18.87 -2.62 -1.31
CA PHE A 414 -17.41 -2.49 -1.16
C PHE A 414 -16.90 -3.31 0.03
N PRO A 415 -16.83 -4.64 -0.11
CA PRO A 415 -16.42 -5.53 0.98
C PRO A 415 -14.98 -5.32 1.40
N SER A 416 -14.72 -5.72 2.64
CA SER A 416 -13.37 -5.88 3.17
C SER A 416 -12.47 -6.62 2.17
N GLY A 417 -11.22 -6.17 2.02
CA GLY A 417 -10.16 -6.77 1.21
C GLY A 417 -10.28 -6.69 -0.30
N THR A 418 -11.30 -6.03 -0.85
CA THR A 418 -11.36 -5.68 -2.29
C THR A 418 -10.69 -4.34 -2.55
N THR A 419 -10.39 -4.04 -3.81
CA THR A 419 -9.69 -2.80 -4.19
C THR A 419 -10.36 -2.11 -5.37
N PHE A 420 -10.56 -0.80 -5.24
CA PHE A 420 -10.95 0.06 -6.36
C PHE A 420 -9.76 0.88 -6.86
N GLN A 421 -9.69 1.05 -8.17
CA GLN A 421 -8.86 2.05 -8.85
C GLN A 421 -9.79 3.09 -9.46
N ILE A 422 -9.71 4.34 -9.00
CA ILE A 422 -10.56 5.44 -9.47
C ILE A 422 -9.75 6.68 -9.84
N PRO A 423 -10.16 7.46 -10.84
CA PRO A 423 -9.64 8.81 -11.09
C PRO A 423 -10.23 9.78 -10.05
N SER A 424 -9.78 9.70 -8.80
CA SER A 424 -10.34 10.41 -7.63
C SER A 424 -10.35 11.94 -7.73
N ALA A 425 -9.53 12.50 -8.62
CA ALA A 425 -9.49 13.93 -8.90
C ALA A 425 -10.61 14.40 -9.86
N ALA A 426 -11.17 13.47 -10.63
CA ALA A 426 -12.17 13.72 -11.67
C ALA A 426 -13.54 13.08 -11.37
N ILE A 427 -13.58 12.04 -10.54
CA ILE A 427 -14.82 11.43 -10.05
C ILE A 427 -14.97 11.76 -8.56
N LYS A 428 -16.05 12.46 -8.24
CA LYS A 428 -16.51 12.71 -6.89
C LYS A 428 -17.00 11.41 -6.27
N HIS A 429 -16.50 11.15 -5.07
CA HIS A 429 -16.75 9.89 -4.40
C HIS A 429 -16.97 10.06 -2.90
N SER A 430 -17.67 9.09 -2.34
CA SER A 430 -17.99 8.97 -0.92
C SER A 430 -18.20 7.50 -0.57
N ASN A 431 -18.47 7.22 0.71
CA ASN A 431 -19.03 5.94 1.08
C ASN A 431 -20.27 6.10 1.95
N THR A 432 -21.14 5.09 1.92
CA THR A 432 -22.35 5.07 2.76
C THR A 432 -21.96 4.78 4.21
N PRO A 433 -22.78 5.20 5.19
CA PRO A 433 -22.63 4.75 6.58
C PRO A 433 -22.57 3.23 6.70
N ILE A 434 -21.99 2.76 7.80
CA ILE A 434 -22.02 1.35 8.26
C ILE A 434 -23.00 1.23 9.42
N GLN A 435 -23.37 0.01 9.81
CA GLN A 435 -24.30 -0.24 10.91
C GLN A 435 -23.65 0.02 12.28
N ASP A 436 -24.47 0.20 13.30
CA ASP A 436 -23.99 0.40 14.66
C ASP A 436 -23.21 -0.82 15.16
N GLY A 437 -22.06 -0.57 15.79
CA GLY A 437 -21.15 -1.63 16.28
C GLY A 437 -20.22 -2.21 15.23
N GLU A 438 -20.34 -1.82 13.96
CA GLU A 438 -19.43 -2.24 12.90
C GLU A 438 -18.15 -1.40 12.86
N GLU A 439 -17.08 -1.97 12.28
CA GLU A 439 -15.82 -1.27 12.08
C GLU A 439 -15.39 -1.32 10.61
N ARG A 440 -15.09 -0.14 10.07
CA ARG A 440 -14.57 0.04 8.71
C ARG A 440 -13.38 1.00 8.67
N TYR A 441 -12.29 0.46 8.16
CA TYR A 441 -11.03 1.13 7.88
C TYR A 441 -10.82 1.20 6.36
N SER A 442 -9.91 2.07 5.93
CA SER A 442 -9.49 2.05 4.53
C SER A 442 -8.08 2.59 4.33
N MET A 443 -7.42 2.09 3.29
CA MET A 443 -6.12 2.55 2.84
C MET A 443 -6.27 3.14 1.43
N ALA A 444 -5.87 4.40 1.26
CA ALA A 444 -5.93 5.11 -0.01
C ALA A 444 -4.52 5.49 -0.46
N GLN A 445 -4.05 4.97 -1.60
CA GLN A 445 -2.77 5.38 -2.21
C GLN A 445 -3.01 6.28 -3.43
N TYR A 446 -2.20 7.33 -3.54
CA TYR A 446 -2.41 8.39 -4.53
C TYR A 446 -1.13 9.15 -4.87
N ALA A 447 -1.20 10.01 -5.89
CA ALA A 447 -0.11 10.89 -6.28
C ALA A 447 -0.61 12.31 -6.53
N ALA A 448 0.02 13.29 -5.90
CA ALA A 448 -0.30 14.71 -6.10
C ALA A 448 0.11 15.17 -7.51
N GLY A 449 -0.79 15.86 -8.22
CA GLY A 449 -0.54 16.35 -9.58
C GLY A 449 0.61 17.37 -9.64
N GLY A 450 0.85 18.06 -8.53
CA GLY A 450 2.00 18.95 -8.36
C GLY A 450 3.34 18.24 -8.61
N LEU A 451 3.49 16.98 -8.22
CA LEU A 451 4.74 16.23 -8.39
C LEU A 451 5.10 16.08 -9.87
N PHE A 452 4.13 15.70 -10.69
CA PHE A 452 4.30 15.56 -12.13
C PHE A 452 4.58 16.91 -12.79
N ARG A 453 3.88 17.96 -12.37
CA ARG A 453 4.14 19.33 -12.83
C ARG A 453 5.57 19.78 -12.51
N TRP A 454 6.05 19.49 -11.30
CA TRP A 454 7.41 19.84 -10.88
C TRP A 454 8.47 19.19 -11.76
N VAL A 455 8.33 17.88 -12.03
CA VAL A 455 9.23 17.14 -12.92
C VAL A 455 9.18 17.69 -14.34
N ALA A 456 7.97 17.92 -14.87
CA ALA A 456 7.79 18.48 -16.21
C ALA A 456 8.39 19.89 -16.36
N TYR A 457 8.39 20.68 -15.28
CA TYR A 457 9.03 22.00 -15.21
C TYR A 457 10.54 21.97 -14.96
N GLY A 458 11.18 20.80 -15.05
CA GLY A 458 12.62 20.67 -14.83
C GLY A 458 13.03 20.96 -13.39
N ASN A 459 12.24 20.47 -12.44
CA ASN A 459 12.43 20.63 -11.00
C ASN A 459 12.38 22.09 -10.53
N LYS A 460 11.39 22.84 -11.03
CA LYS A 460 11.16 24.25 -10.68
C LYS A 460 9.67 24.51 -10.42
N THR A 461 9.39 25.53 -9.60
CA THR A 461 8.02 26.03 -9.45
C THR A 461 7.59 26.81 -10.68
N ALA A 462 6.27 26.92 -10.89
CA ALA A 462 5.71 27.78 -11.93
C ALA A 462 6.21 29.23 -11.82
N ALA A 463 6.29 29.75 -10.57
CA ALA A 463 6.76 31.09 -10.29
C ALA A 463 8.24 31.26 -10.65
N ALA A 464 9.10 30.28 -10.33
CA ALA A 464 10.52 30.30 -10.68
C ALA A 464 10.75 30.21 -12.20
N LEU A 465 9.86 29.55 -12.95
CA LEU A 465 9.93 29.56 -14.41
C LEU A 465 9.52 30.93 -14.99
N GLN A 466 8.49 31.56 -14.43
CA GLN A 466 8.00 32.84 -14.93
C GLN A 466 9.00 34.00 -14.79
N SER A 467 9.92 33.93 -13.81
CA SER A 467 10.91 34.98 -13.55
C SER A 467 12.01 35.12 -14.60
N THR A 468 12.17 34.14 -15.51
CA THR A 468 13.23 34.16 -16.54
C THR A 468 12.66 33.96 -17.95
N HIS A 469 13.33 34.47 -18.98
CA HIS A 469 12.91 34.26 -20.37
C HIS A 469 12.96 32.76 -20.76
N ALA A 470 14.05 32.08 -20.43
CA ALA A 470 14.19 30.64 -20.67
C ALA A 470 13.13 29.81 -19.92
N GLY A 471 12.83 30.18 -18.66
CA GLY A 471 11.80 29.51 -17.88
C GLY A 471 10.39 29.72 -18.44
N ARG A 472 10.05 30.93 -18.92
CA ARG A 472 8.78 31.19 -19.62
C ARG A 472 8.64 30.33 -20.88
N ARG A 473 9.72 30.17 -21.65
CA ARG A 473 9.76 29.30 -22.84
C ARG A 473 9.54 27.83 -22.48
N LEU A 474 10.24 27.31 -21.46
CA LEU A 474 10.03 25.94 -20.97
C LEU A 474 8.60 25.73 -20.47
N LYS A 475 8.08 26.68 -19.69
CA LYS A 475 6.70 26.61 -19.20
C LYS A 475 5.72 26.55 -20.37
N GLY A 476 5.88 27.41 -21.37
CA GLY A 476 5.04 27.43 -22.56
C GLY A 476 5.13 26.19 -23.45
N SER A 477 6.25 25.44 -23.41
CA SER A 477 6.36 24.15 -24.13
C SER A 477 5.79 22.96 -23.36
N VAL A 478 5.65 23.07 -22.04
CA VAL A 478 5.12 22.02 -21.16
C VAL A 478 3.63 22.20 -20.90
N ASP A 479 3.21 23.45 -20.75
CA ASP A 479 1.82 23.82 -20.67
C ASP A 479 1.12 23.46 -21.96
N MET A 480 -0.04 22.82 -21.83
CA MET A 480 -0.86 22.41 -22.94
C MET A 480 -2.12 23.28 -22.98
N ALA A 481 -2.80 23.29 -24.12
CA ALA A 481 -4.09 23.96 -24.22
C ALA A 481 -5.13 23.30 -23.31
N ASP A 482 -6.25 23.98 -23.08
CA ASP A 482 -7.29 23.46 -22.20
C ASP A 482 -7.75 22.07 -22.63
N GLY A 483 -7.69 21.13 -21.69
CA GLY A 483 -8.14 19.75 -21.87
C GLY A 483 -7.17 18.82 -22.61
N GLU A 484 -6.12 19.31 -23.24
CA GLU A 484 -5.16 18.44 -23.95
C GLU A 484 -4.46 17.47 -22.99
N ARG A 485 -4.00 17.96 -21.83
CA ARG A 485 -3.36 17.09 -20.84
C ARG A 485 -4.29 15.99 -20.33
N TRP A 486 -5.59 16.29 -20.21
CA TRP A 486 -6.59 15.31 -19.81
C TRP A 486 -6.75 14.23 -20.88
N ARG A 487 -6.88 14.62 -22.16
CA ARG A 487 -6.95 13.69 -23.29
C ARG A 487 -5.71 12.81 -23.41
N ASP A 488 -4.52 13.40 -23.29
CA ASP A 488 -3.26 12.65 -23.26
C ASP A 488 -3.22 11.65 -22.09
N GLY A 489 -3.72 12.07 -20.93
CA GLY A 489 -3.90 11.22 -19.77
C GLY A 489 -4.83 10.04 -20.03
N LEU A 490 -5.99 10.29 -20.64
CA LEU A 490 -6.98 9.27 -21.01
C LEU A 490 -6.43 8.29 -22.05
N ALA A 491 -5.59 8.74 -23.00
CA ALA A 491 -4.94 7.85 -23.96
C ALA A 491 -4.03 6.80 -23.30
N MET A 492 -3.61 7.03 -22.05
CA MET A 492 -2.85 6.05 -21.25
C MET A 492 -3.73 5.06 -20.48
N TYR A 493 -5.05 5.23 -20.48
CA TYR A 493 -5.97 4.20 -19.98
C TYR A 493 -6.05 3.07 -21.02
N SER A 494 -6.37 1.87 -20.54
CA SER A 494 -6.68 0.76 -21.44
C SER A 494 -8.12 0.89 -21.92
N THR A 495 -8.37 0.44 -23.13
CA THR A 495 -9.72 0.08 -23.56
C THR A 495 -9.92 -1.42 -23.38
N THR A 496 -11.18 -1.88 -23.41
CA THR A 496 -11.44 -3.33 -23.37
C THR A 496 -10.88 -4.08 -24.58
N ASP A 497 -10.66 -3.38 -25.70
CA ASP A 497 -10.06 -3.93 -26.92
C ASP A 497 -8.52 -3.89 -26.88
N SER A 498 -7.93 -2.81 -26.36
CA SER A 498 -6.47 -2.62 -26.29
C SER A 498 -5.82 -3.26 -25.06
N PHE A 499 -6.61 -3.75 -24.10
CA PHE A 499 -6.14 -4.27 -22.80
C PHE A 499 -4.94 -5.21 -22.94
N LEU A 500 -5.03 -6.27 -23.74
CA LEU A 500 -3.94 -7.24 -23.88
C LEU A 500 -2.70 -6.64 -24.57
N SER A 501 -2.89 -5.82 -25.61
CA SER A 501 -1.77 -5.17 -26.32
C SER A 501 -1.06 -4.13 -25.46
N ASP A 502 -1.78 -3.39 -24.62
CA ASP A 502 -1.20 -2.38 -23.73
C ASP A 502 -0.26 -2.99 -22.67
N HIS A 503 -0.49 -4.25 -22.30
CA HIS A 503 0.39 -5.07 -21.45
C HIS A 503 1.59 -5.65 -22.22
N GLY A 504 1.46 -5.90 -23.52
CA GLY A 504 2.52 -6.44 -24.38
C GLY A 504 3.49 -5.39 -24.94
N ALA A 505 3.11 -4.12 -24.98
CA ALA A 505 3.94 -3.05 -25.53
C ALA A 505 5.26 -2.87 -24.73
N SER A 506 6.39 -2.95 -25.45
CA SER A 506 7.69 -2.48 -24.96
C SER A 506 7.66 -0.96 -24.79
N PRO A 507 8.45 -0.38 -23.86
CA PRO A 507 8.57 1.06 -23.77
C PRO A 507 9.13 1.60 -25.09
N THR A 508 8.40 2.53 -25.72
CA THR A 508 8.91 3.36 -26.81
C THR A 508 9.84 4.43 -26.27
#